data_AF-A0A6C0AMN9-F1
#
_entry.id   AF-A0A6C0AMN9-F1
#
_cell.length_a   1.000
_cell.length_b   1.000
_cell.length_c   1.000
_cell.angle_alpha   90.00
_cell.angle_beta   90.00
_cell.angle_gamma   90.00
#
_symmetry.space_group_name_H-M   'P 1'
#
loop_
_entity.id
_entity.type
_entity.pdbx_description
1 polymer ?
#
loop_
_entity_poly.entity_id
_entity_poly.type
_entity_poly.pdbx_seq_one_letter_code
_entity_poly.pdbx_strand_id
1 'polypeptide(L)'
;MADDYEQRKELAKEINTLSRPELEELYRILKREGGSYSENSNGIFFDIASLPASVFQALWKFLQFCKSNAKDLEERTNLINTMATGEQ
;
A
#
# COMPACT_ATOMS: atom_id res chain seq x y z
N MET A 1 20.24 -3.72 8.57
CA MET A 1 19.45 -3.80 9.82
C MET A 1 18.71 -2.51 10.12
N ALA A 2 19.31 -1.31 9.97
CA ALA A 2 18.55 -0.05 10.07
C ALA A 2 17.50 0.12 8.95
N ASP A 3 17.84 -0.32 7.73
CA ASP A 3 16.99 -0.19 6.54
C ASP A 3 15.64 -0.92 6.66
N ASP A 4 15.65 -2.19 7.09
CA ASP A 4 14.43 -3.02 7.22
C ASP A 4 13.43 -2.43 8.24
N TYR A 5 13.94 -1.86 9.34
CA TYR A 5 13.11 -1.21 10.36
C TYR A 5 12.45 0.07 9.85
N GLU A 6 13.22 0.90 9.14
CA GLU A 6 12.71 2.14 8.54
C GLU A 6 11.67 1.83 7.45
N GLN A 7 11.90 0.80 6.62
CA GLN A 7 10.92 0.34 5.62
C GLN A 7 9.64 -0.19 6.26
N ARG A 8 9.74 -0.97 7.34
CA ARG A 8 8.55 -1.45 8.08
C ARG A 8 7.76 -0.31 8.70
N LYS A 9 8.45 0.69 9.23
CA LYS A 9 7.82 1.89 9.78
C LYS A 9 7.14 2.71 8.69
N GLU A 10 7.74 2.82 7.51
CA GLU A 10 7.10 3.47 6.36
C GLU A 10 5.86 2.68 5.92
N LEU A 11 5.94 1.35 5.79
CA LEU A 11 4.79 0.51 5.45
C LEU A 11 3.62 0.76 6.40
N ALA A 12 3.88 0.79 7.71
CA ALA A 12 2.86 1.04 8.72
C ALA A 12 2.17 2.40 8.56
N LYS A 13 2.94 3.43 8.20
CA LYS A 13 2.41 4.78 7.97
C LYS A 13 1.54 4.82 6.72
N GLU A 14 2.04 4.28 5.62
CA GLU A 14 1.41 4.38 4.30
C GLU A 14 0.22 3.44 4.12
N ILE A 15 0.14 2.34 4.87
CA ILE A 15 -1.06 1.48 4.87
C ILE A 15 -2.31 2.30 5.25
N ASN A 16 -2.18 3.31 6.11
CA ASN A 16 -3.31 4.16 6.49
C ASN A 16 -3.76 5.13 5.40
N THR A 17 -2.97 5.32 4.33
CA THR A 17 -3.34 6.17 3.19
C THR A 17 -4.00 5.38 2.07
N LEU A 18 -4.02 4.04 2.16
CA LEU A 18 -4.64 3.17 1.17
C LEU A 18 -6.17 3.26 1.25
N SER A 19 -6.79 3.23 0.07
CA SER A 19 -8.24 3.14 -0.07
C SER A 19 -8.73 1.76 0.37
N ARG A 20 -10.03 1.65 0.70
CA ARG A 20 -10.66 0.36 1.03
C ARG A 20 -10.35 -0.80 0.05
N PRO A 21 -10.46 -0.65 -1.28
CA PRO A 21 -10.12 -1.74 -2.20
C PRO A 21 -8.63 -2.12 -2.15
N GLU A 22 -7.74 -1.17 -1.91
CA GLU A 22 -6.30 -1.42 -1.79
C GLU A 22 -6.00 -2.16 -0.48
N LEU A 23 -6.68 -1.82 0.61
CA LEU A 23 -6.62 -2.54 1.88
C LEU A 23 -7.14 -3.99 1.75
N GLU A 24 -8.22 -4.20 0.98
CA GLU A 24 -8.73 -5.54 0.70
C GLU A 24 -7.72 -6.40 -0.08
N GLU A 25 -7.05 -5.83 -1.09
CA GLU A 25 -6.01 -6.54 -1.83
C GLU A 25 -4.76 -6.77 -0.97
N LEU A 26 -4.39 -5.81 -0.14
CA LEU A 26 -3.30 -5.97 0.82
C LEU A 26 -3.59 -7.13 1.79
N TYR A 27 -4.82 -7.25 2.29
CA TYR A 27 -5.23 -8.39 3.10
C TYR A 27 -5.18 -9.72 2.32
N ARG A 28 -5.61 -9.73 1.06
CA ARG A 28 -5.50 -10.95 0.22
C ARG A 28 -4.04 -11.39 0.05
N ILE A 29 -3.13 -10.45 -0.14
CA ILE A 29 -1.69 -10.74 -0.21
C ILE A 29 -1.20 -11.28 1.14
N LEU A 30 -1.52 -10.60 2.25
CA LEU A 30 -1.17 -11.05 3.60
C LEU A 30 -1.60 -12.50 3.85
N LYS A 31 -2.84 -12.83 3.47
CA LYS A 31 -3.41 -14.17 3.62
C LYS A 31 -2.76 -15.20 2.68
N ARG A 32 -2.49 -14.83 1.42
CA ARG A 32 -1.87 -15.73 0.42
C ARG A 32 -0.43 -16.09 0.79
N GLU A 33 0.33 -15.12 1.28
CA GLU A 33 1.74 -15.31 1.65
C GLU A 33 1.92 -15.95 3.04
N GLY A 34 0.82 -16.19 3.77
CA GLY A 34 0.84 -16.85 5.08
C GLY A 34 1.31 -15.94 6.22
N GLY A 35 0.99 -14.64 6.17
CA GLY A 35 1.28 -13.71 7.26
C GLY A 35 0.43 -14.01 8.51
N SER A 36 1.00 -13.76 9.69
CA SER A 36 0.27 -13.86 10.95
C SER A 36 -0.66 -12.66 11.12
N TYR A 37 -1.97 -12.92 11.19
CA TYR A 37 -3.00 -11.92 11.44
C TYR A 37 -4.09 -12.45 12.37
N SER A 38 -4.77 -11.53 13.03
CA SER A 38 -5.96 -11.76 13.85
C SER A 38 -7.14 -11.08 13.17
N GLU A 39 -8.25 -11.80 13.03
CA GLU A 39 -9.49 -11.30 12.42
C GLU A 39 -10.61 -11.37 13.46
N ASN A 40 -11.38 -10.29 13.60
CA ASN A 40 -12.60 -10.25 14.40
C ASN A 40 -13.68 -9.41 13.68
N SER A 41 -14.87 -9.31 14.27
CA SER A 41 -15.99 -8.55 13.69
C SER A 41 -15.70 -7.05 13.48
N ASN A 42 -14.65 -6.50 14.10
CA ASN A 42 -14.23 -5.11 13.97
C ASN A 42 -13.13 -4.90 12.91
N GLY A 43 -12.50 -5.97 12.42
CA GLY A 43 -11.48 -5.88 11.37
C GLY A 43 -10.33 -6.88 11.50
N ILE A 44 -9.27 -6.59 10.76
CA ILE A 44 -8.05 -7.40 10.68
C ILE A 44 -6.90 -6.64 11.34
N PHE A 45 -6.18 -7.32 12.21
CA PHE A 45 -5.05 -6.80 12.97
C PHE A 45 -3.85 -7.70 12.75
N PHE A 46 -2.69 -7.12 12.45
CA PHE A 46 -1.46 -7.89 12.29
C PHE A 46 -0.27 -7.04 12.74
N ASP A 47 0.80 -7.71 13.17
CA ASP A 47 2.01 -7.04 13.64
C ASP A 47 3.06 -6.99 12.53
N ILE A 48 3.33 -5.78 12.03
CA ILE A 48 4.27 -5.54 10.91
C ILE A 48 5.71 -5.91 11.29
N ALA A 49 6.11 -5.77 12.56
CA ALA A 49 7.47 -6.09 13.00
C ALA A 49 7.70 -7.61 13.03
N SER A 50 6.67 -8.39 13.35
CA SER A 50 6.68 -9.84 13.43
C SER A 50 6.44 -10.53 12.09
N LEU A 51 6.07 -9.77 11.03
CA LEU A 51 5.85 -10.35 9.71
C LEU A 51 7.13 -11.01 9.16
N PRO A 52 7.01 -12.22 8.56
CA PRO A 52 8.10 -12.84 7.82
C PRO A 52 8.62 -11.92 6.72
N ALA A 53 9.92 -11.96 6.44
CA ALA A 53 10.54 -11.13 5.41
C ALA A 53 9.86 -11.28 4.03
N SER A 54 9.47 -12.51 3.65
CA SER A 54 8.76 -12.78 2.39
C SER A 54 7.41 -12.08 2.32
N VAL A 55 6.63 -12.13 3.40
CA VAL A 55 5.31 -11.48 3.49
C VAL A 55 5.49 -9.97 3.45
N PHE A 56 6.42 -9.44 4.24
CA PHE A 56 6.74 -8.01 4.25
C PHE A 56 7.13 -7.51 2.85
N GLN A 57 8.00 -8.22 2.15
CA GLN A 57 8.41 -7.87 0.78
C GLN A 57 7.23 -7.85 -0.20
N ALA A 58 6.29 -8.81 -0.09
CA ALA A 58 5.10 -8.83 -0.93
C ALA A 58 4.19 -7.61 -0.67
N LEU A 59 3.94 -7.27 0.60
CA LEU A 59 3.17 -6.09 0.99
C LEU A 59 3.86 -4.80 0.57
N TRP A 60 5.18 -4.72 0.75
CA TRP A 60 5.99 -3.57 0.35
C TRP A 60 5.93 -3.33 -1.15
N LYS A 61 6.07 -4.40 -1.95
CA LYS A 61 5.97 -4.32 -3.42
C LYS A 61 4.59 -3.81 -3.86
N PHE A 62 3.52 -4.26 -3.20
CA PHE A 62 2.16 -3.79 -3.47
C PHE A 62 1.98 -2.32 -3.10
N LEU A 63 2.50 -1.89 -1.94
CA LEU A 63 2.47 -0.49 -1.53
C LEU A 63 3.16 0.42 -2.55
N GLN A 64 4.36 0.03 -3.01
CA GLN A 64 5.10 0.78 -4.03
C GLN A 64 4.34 0.82 -5.37
N PHE A 65 3.63 -0.26 -5.73
CA PHE A 65 2.76 -0.28 -6.89
C PHE A 65 1.60 0.73 -6.77
N CYS A 66 0.91 0.75 -5.63
CA CYS A 66 -0.15 1.74 -5.35
C CYS A 66 0.37 3.18 -5.45
N LYS A 67 1.53 3.47 -4.85
CA LYS A 67 2.18 4.79 -4.94
C LYS A 67 2.52 5.19 -6.37
N SER A 68 3.12 4.28 -7.13
CA SER A 68 3.49 4.56 -8.51
C SER A 68 2.27 4.77 -9.39
N ASN A 69 1.20 4.00 -9.18
CA ASN A 69 -0.03 4.11 -9.94
C ASN A 69 -0.80 5.40 -9.61
N ALA A 70 -0.83 5.80 -8.33
CA ALA A 70 -1.40 7.07 -7.91
C ALA A 70 -0.68 8.27 -8.54
N LYS A 71 0.66 8.22 -8.61
CA LYS A 71 1.47 9.25 -9.27
C LYS A 71 1.17 9.33 -10.78
N ASP A 72 1.10 8.18 -11.46
CA ASP A 72 0.77 8.13 -12.90
C ASP A 72 -0.62 8.71 -13.19
N LEU A 73 -1.61 8.36 -12.37
CA LEU A 73 -2.97 8.91 -12.48
C LEU A 73 -3.02 10.42 -12.26
N GLU A 74 -2.27 10.93 -11.28
CA GLU A 74 -2.18 12.38 -11.01
C GLU A 74 -1.51 13.12 -12.18
N GLU A 75 -0.41 12.58 -12.72
CA GLU A 75 0.29 13.18 -13.87
C GLU A 75 -0.63 13.26 -15.10
N ARG A 76 -1.40 12.20 -15.36
CA ARG A 76 -2.34 12.14 -16.49
C ARG A 76 -3.54 13.07 -16.29
N THR A 77 -4.05 13.18 -15.06
CA THR A 77 -5.14 14.11 -14.72
C THR A 77 -4.69 15.55 -14.89
N ASN A 78 -3.48 15.88 -14.46
CA ASN A 78 -2.92 17.22 -14.63
C ASN A 78 -2.72 17.58 -16.10
N LEU A 79 -2.22 16.66 -16.92
CA LEU A 79 -2.10 16.85 -18.38
C LEU A 79 -3.46 17.14 -19.02
N ILE A 80 -4.49 16.35 -18.70
CA ILE A 80 -5.85 16.56 -19.22
C ILE A 80 -6.40 17.93 -18.79
N ASN A 81 -6.20 18.31 -17.53
CA ASN A 81 -6.68 19.59 -17.01
C ASN A 81 -5.97 20.79 -17.66
N THR A 82 -4.66 20.69 -17.90
CA THR A 82 -3.87 21.70 -18.63
C THR A 82 -4.30 21.81 -20.10
N MET A 83 -4.65 20.70 -20.74
CA MET A 83 -5.16 20.71 -22.11
C MET A 83 -6.59 21.26 -22.21
N ALA A 84 -7.43 21.06 -21.18
CA ALA A 84 -8.81 21.54 -21.14
C ALA A 84 -8.95 23.05 -20.83
N THR A 85 -7.91 23.71 -20.32
CA THR A 85 -7.91 25.16 -20.01
C THR A 85 -7.17 26.02 -21.04
N GLY A 86 -6.62 25.43 -22.11
CA GLY A 86 -5.86 26.12 -23.15
C GLY A 86 -6.66 26.67 -24.34
N GLU A 87 -7.98 26.53 -24.36
CA GLU A 87 -8.86 27.04 -25.41
C GLU A 87 -9.64 28.27 -24.93
N GLN A 88 -8.96 29.40 -24.70
CA GLN A 88 -9.57 30.74 -24.69
C GLN A 88 -8.65 31.77 -25.34
#